data_AF-A0A968TWX5-F1
#
_entry.id   AF-A0A968TWX5-F1
#
_cell.length_a   1.000
_cell.length_b   1.000
_cell.length_c   1.000
_cell.angle_alpha   90.00
_cell.angle_beta   90.00
_cell.angle_gamma   90.00
#
_symmetry.space_group_name_H-M   'P 1'
#
loop_
_entity.id
_entity.type
_entity.pdbx_description
1 polymer ?
#
loop_
_entity_poly.entity_id
_entity_poly.type
_entity_poly.pdbx_seq_one_letter_code
_entity_poly.pdbx_strand_id
1 'polypeptide(L)' 'AANLALASLPNFTLPGDISASARYYREDIAAPDFVLNTDSTVTVPTGPGLGVEVIPARLAAARQR' A
#
# COMPACT_ATOMS: atom_id res chain seq x y z
N ALA A 1 -1.76 1.65 2.12
CA ALA A 1 -2.35 3.01 2.02
C ALA A 1 -2.33 3.78 3.34
N ALA A 2 -3.19 3.46 4.32
CA ALA A 2 -3.33 4.25 5.56
C ALA A 2 -2.01 4.45 6.34
N ASN A 3 -1.25 3.37 6.58
CA ASN A 3 0.05 3.46 7.26
C ASN A 3 1.05 4.34 6.50
N LEU A 4 1.01 4.31 5.17
CA LEU A 4 1.91 5.10 4.34
C LEU A 4 1.56 6.61 4.42
N ALA A 5 0.28 6.95 4.44
CA ALA A 5 -0.17 8.33 4.66
C ALA A 5 0.17 8.84 6.07
N LEU A 6 0.09 7.97 7.10
CA LEU A 6 0.50 8.35 8.45
C LEU A 6 2.03 8.57 8.53
N ALA A 7 2.80 7.66 7.93
CA ALA A 7 4.25 7.70 7.91
C ALA A 7 4.82 8.88 7.10
N SER A 8 4.02 9.57 6.28
CA SER A 8 4.46 10.76 5.56
C SER A 8 4.41 12.04 6.39
N LEU A 9 4.00 11.98 7.66
CA LEU A 9 4.02 13.14 8.56
C LEU A 9 5.46 13.51 8.98
N PRO A 10 5.75 14.80 9.28
CA PRO A 10 7.13 15.29 9.46
C PRO A 10 7.98 14.63 10.56
N ASN A 11 7.34 14.00 11.56
CA ASN A 11 8.05 13.43 12.70
C ASN A 11 8.32 11.92 12.57
N PHE A 12 7.96 11.30 11.43
CA PHE A 12 8.36 9.94 11.08
C PHE A 12 9.71 9.97 10.36
N THR A 13 10.78 10.10 11.14
CA THR A 13 12.14 10.31 10.63
C THR A 13 12.99 9.04 10.51
N LEU A 14 12.43 7.88 10.88
CA LEU A 14 13.04 6.56 10.72
C LEU A 14 12.22 5.72 9.74
N PRO A 15 12.85 4.84 8.94
CA PRO A 15 12.12 3.91 8.08
C PRO A 15 11.14 3.05 8.88
N GLY A 16 9.90 2.95 8.40
CA GLY A 16 8.89 2.05 8.97
C GLY A 16 8.83 0.71 8.21
N ASP A 17 8.20 -0.29 8.84
CA ASP A 17 7.93 -1.59 8.20
C ASP A 17 6.76 -1.51 7.21
N ILE A 18 6.96 -0.73 6.15
CA ILE A 18 6.01 -0.54 5.04
C ILE A 18 6.72 -0.94 3.75
N SER A 19 6.74 -2.24 3.47
CA SER A 19 7.34 -2.78 2.24
C SER A 19 6.35 -2.80 1.07
N ALA A 20 6.86 -2.99 -0.15
CA ALA A 20 6.04 -3.25 -1.33
C ALA A 20 5.09 -4.44 -1.12
N SER A 21 3.87 -4.36 -1.65
CA SER A 21 2.83 -5.39 -1.46
C SER A 21 3.29 -6.78 -1.93
N ALA A 22 4.05 -6.82 -3.03
CA ALA A 22 4.59 -8.06 -3.61
C ALA A 22 5.54 -8.83 -2.69
N ARG A 23 6.05 -8.21 -1.61
CA ARG A 23 6.82 -8.92 -0.57
C ARG A 23 5.98 -9.94 0.18
N TYR A 24 4.68 -9.67 0.36
CA TYR A 24 3.79 -10.46 1.22
C TYR A 24 2.72 -11.21 0.44
N TYR A 25 2.21 -10.60 -0.62
CA TYR A 25 1.08 -11.12 -1.38
C TYR A 25 1.47 -11.36 -2.82
N ARG A 26 1.05 -12.50 -3.38
CA ARG A 26 1.11 -12.74 -4.83
C ARG A 26 0.30 -11.69 -5.60
N GLU A 27 -0.82 -11.26 -5.01
CA GLU A 27 -1.73 -10.26 -5.57
C GLU A 27 -2.43 -9.52 -4.43
N ASP A 28 -2.33 -8.19 -4.41
CA ASP A 28 -2.97 -7.31 -3.42
C ASP A 28 -4.45 -7.06 -3.81
N ILE A 29 -5.34 -6.99 -2.82
CA ILE A 29 -6.77 -6.72 -3.06
C ILE A 29 -7.05 -5.26 -3.44
N ALA A 30 -6.12 -4.34 -3.21
CA ALA A 30 -6.26 -2.92 -3.56
C ALA A 30 -5.40 -2.54 -4.77
N ALA A 31 -5.77 -1.45 -5.45
CA ALA A 31 -5.01 -0.87 -6.55
C ALA A 31 -4.92 0.68 -6.43
N PRO A 32 -3.84 1.31 -6.93
CA PRO A 32 -2.65 0.69 -7.52
C PRO A 32 -1.81 -0.09 -6.49
N ASP A 33 -1.05 -1.08 -6.96
CA ASP A 33 -0.15 -1.86 -6.11
C ASP A 33 0.97 -0.96 -5.54
N PHE A 34 1.37 -1.19 -4.28
CA PHE A 34 2.50 -0.49 -3.69
C PHE A 34 3.81 -1.13 -4.13
N VAL A 35 4.60 -0.38 -4.90
CA VAL A 35 5.93 -0.78 -5.38
C VAL A 35 7.01 0.05 -4.70
N LEU A 36 8.21 -0.54 -4.56
CA LEU A 36 9.37 0.16 -4.04
C LEU A 36 10.00 0.97 -5.18
N ASN A 37 10.20 2.26 -4.95
CA ASN A 37 10.95 3.13 -5.85
C ASN A 37 12.45 2.78 -5.82
N THR A 38 13.21 3.27 -6.79
CA THR A 38 14.67 3.02 -6.87
C THR A 38 15.47 3.55 -5.68
N ASP A 39 14.92 4.52 -4.95
CA ASP A 39 15.49 5.11 -3.74
C ASP A 39 15.03 4.42 -2.43
N SER A 40 14.39 3.25 -2.54
CA SER A 40 13.83 2.49 -1.41
C SER A 40 12.68 3.20 -0.67
N THR A 41 11.98 4.13 -1.33
CA THR A 41 10.74 4.74 -0.82
C THR A 41 9.50 4.11 -1.44
N VAL A 42 8.32 4.44 -0.90
CA VAL A 42 7.01 4.09 -1.50
C VAL A 42 6.21 5.37 -1.67
N THR A 43 5.62 5.56 -2.85
CA THR A 43 4.84 6.76 -3.18
C THR A 43 3.52 6.79 -2.43
N VAL A 44 3.26 7.89 -1.71
CA VAL A 44 1.98 8.12 -1.02
C VAL A 44 0.89 8.43 -2.07
N PRO A 45 -0.25 7.70 -2.08
CA PRO A 45 -1.36 8.02 -2.97
C PRO A 45 -1.95 9.41 -2.69
N THR A 46 -2.32 10.13 -3.76
CA THR A 46 -2.83 11.51 -3.68
C THR A 46 -4.33 11.65 -3.92
N GLY A 47 -5.01 10.56 -4.28
CA GLY A 47 -6.46 10.54 -4.42
C GLY A 47 -7.19 10.75 -3.08
N PRO A 48 -8.50 11.03 -3.10
CA PRO A 48 -9.28 11.23 -1.89
C PRO A 48 -9.26 9.98 -0.98
N GLY A 49 -9.37 10.21 0.33
CA GLY A 49 -9.39 9.13 1.32
C GLY A 49 -8.07 8.37 1.36
N LEU A 50 -8.11 7.05 1.12
CA LEU A 50 -6.92 6.20 1.08
C LEU A 50 -6.15 6.31 -0.24
N GLY A 51 -6.72 6.96 -1.26
CA GLY A 51 -6.13 7.09 -2.59
C GLY A 51 -5.91 5.75 -3.33
N VAL A 52 -6.59 4.69 -2.89
CA VAL A 52 -6.58 3.36 -3.51
C VAL A 52 -8.01 2.84 -3.57
N GLU A 53 -8.27 1.93 -4.51
CA GLU A 53 -9.55 1.28 -4.69
C GLU A 53 -9.44 -0.22 -4.40
N VAL A 54 -10.43 -0.79 -3.71
CA VAL A 54 -10.51 -2.23 -3.52
C VAL A 54 -11.01 -2.86 -4.81
N ILE A 55 -10.28 -3.84 -5.33
CA ILE A 55 -10.65 -4.59 -6.53
C ILE A 55 -11.60 -5.73 -6.12
N PRO A 56 -12.91 -5.66 -6.44
CA PRO A 56 -13.89 -6.61 -5.91
C PRO A 56 -13.60 -8.06 -6.31
N ALA A 57 -13.08 -8.27 -7.52
CA ALA A 57 -12.71 -9.60 -8.00
C ALA A 57 -11.55 -10.22 -7.19
N ARG A 58 -10.51 -9.42 -6.88
CA ARG A 58 -9.37 -9.87 -6.07
C ARG A 58 -9.80 -10.16 -4.62
N LEU A 59 -10.64 -9.28 -4.06
CA LEU A 59 -11.21 -9.51 -2.73
C LEU A 59 -12.06 -10.79 -2.67
N ALA A 60 -12.92 -11.01 -3.67
CA ALA A 60 -13.73 -12.22 -3.75
C ALA A 60 -12.88 -13.49 -3.83
N ALA A 61 -11.79 -13.46 -4.61
CA ALA A 61 -10.85 -14.58 -4.73
C ALA A 61 -10.06 -14.85 -3.43
N ALA A 62 -9.81 -13.83 -2.62
CA ALA A 62 -9.07 -13.94 -1.36
C ALA A 62 -9.92 -14.41 -0.16
N ARG A 63 -11.25 -14.56 -0.32
CA ARG A 63 -12.14 -15.03 0.75
C ARG A 63 -11.82 -16.49 1.11
N GLN A 64 -11.34 -16.71 2.32
CA GLN A 64 -11.32 -18.03 2.94
C GLN A 64 -12.68 -18.30 3.59
N ARG A 65 -13.16 -19.54 3.47
CA ARG A 65 -14.44 -19.98 4.05
C ARG A 65 -14.36 -20.07 5.56
#